data_AF-A0A1V3JZV3-F1
#
_entry.id   AF-A0A1V3JZV3-F1
#
_cell.length_a   1.000
_cell.length_b   1.000
_cell.length_c   1.000
_cell.angle_alpha   90.00
_cell.angle_beta   90.00
_cell.angle_gamma   90.00
#
_symmetry.space_group_name_H-M   'P 1'
#
loop_
_entity.id
_entity.type
_entity.pdbx_description
1 polymer ?
#
loop_
_entity_poly.entity_id
_entity_poly.type
_entity_poly.pdbx_seq_one_letter_code
_entity_poly.pdbx_strand_id
1 'polypeptide(L)'
;MKSLFIRFLSAVVFPPVFSACVSQAPSSDFNKQQAAKARVELALGYLQQNNFIQAKQNLDKALAHDQSYYLVHSAFAHFHQLQGDVNEARKSYLKSIKLDEKQGDVHNNFGTFLCSQGEFEQANKQFELALLSPNYYRQADTYENMALCSQALNQSDVYQKAIDKLRQIDVNRAEKLSPIK
;
A
#
# COMPACT_ATOMS: atom_id res chain seq x y z
N MET A 1 34.50 82.09 -31.34
CA MET A 1 34.43 80.85 -32.15
C MET A 1 35.32 79.78 -31.53
N LYS A 2 34.69 78.73 -30.97
CA LYS A 2 35.10 77.31 -30.93
C LYS A 2 34.33 76.65 -29.78
N SER A 3 33.20 76.02 -30.14
CA SER A 3 32.47 75.12 -29.26
C SER A 3 33.22 73.79 -29.21
N LEU A 4 33.52 73.31 -28.00
CA LEU A 4 34.23 72.06 -27.75
C LEU A 4 33.17 70.95 -27.53
N PHE A 5 32.89 70.17 -28.57
CA PHE A 5 32.01 69.01 -28.47
C PHE A 5 32.74 67.85 -27.79
N ILE A 6 32.38 67.56 -26.54
CA ILE A 6 32.82 66.34 -25.83
C ILE A 6 31.90 65.21 -26.29
N ARG A 7 32.44 64.27 -27.09
CA ARG A 7 31.76 63.02 -27.44
C ARG A 7 31.89 62.03 -26.27
N PHE A 8 30.79 61.77 -25.57
CA PHE A 8 30.70 60.62 -24.68
C PHE A 8 30.58 59.34 -25.53
N LEU A 9 31.63 58.52 -25.52
CA LEU A 9 31.55 57.14 -26.01
C LEU A 9 30.88 56.30 -24.90
N SER A 10 29.60 55.99 -25.05
CA SER A 10 28.94 54.97 -24.22
C SER A 10 29.45 53.59 -24.62
N ALA A 11 30.38 53.04 -23.83
CA ALA A 11 30.76 51.63 -23.94
C ALA A 11 29.66 50.76 -23.32
N VAL A 12 28.84 50.14 -24.17
CA VAL A 12 27.90 49.10 -23.76
C VAL A 12 28.70 47.82 -23.50
N VAL A 13 29.01 47.54 -22.24
CA VAL A 13 29.62 46.27 -21.84
C VAL A 13 28.51 45.23 -21.76
N PHE A 14 28.43 44.36 -22.77
CA PHE A 14 27.51 43.23 -22.80
C PHE A 14 28.07 42.13 -21.89
N PRO A 15 27.43 41.78 -20.75
CA PRO A 15 27.94 40.72 -19.90
C PRO A 15 27.87 39.38 -20.65
N PRO A 16 28.93 38.54 -20.59
CA PRO A 16 28.89 37.23 -21.19
C PRO A 16 27.86 36.38 -20.45
N VAL A 17 26.79 35.99 -21.15
CA VAL A 17 25.83 35.00 -20.65
C VAL A 17 26.50 33.63 -20.77
N PHE A 18 27.21 33.22 -19.73
CA PHE A 18 27.71 31.85 -19.62
C PHE A 18 26.53 30.90 -19.42
N SER A 19 26.06 30.28 -20.51
CA SER A 19 25.12 29.18 -20.46
C SER A 19 25.86 27.94 -19.96
N ALA A 20 25.94 27.78 -18.64
CA ALA A 20 26.49 26.58 -18.02
C ALA A 20 25.51 25.41 -18.25
N CYS A 21 25.84 24.51 -19.18
CA CYS A 21 25.21 23.20 -19.21
C CYS A 21 25.77 22.40 -18.03
N VAL A 22 24.99 22.23 -16.97
CA VAL A 22 25.28 21.20 -15.96
C VAL A 22 25.02 19.86 -16.62
N SER A 23 26.08 19.15 -16.98
CA SER A 23 26.02 17.71 -17.19
C SER A 23 25.78 17.08 -15.82
N GLN A 24 24.54 16.63 -15.55
CA GLN A 24 24.27 15.79 -14.38
C GLN A 24 25.09 14.51 -14.54
N ALA A 25 25.89 14.19 -13.52
CA ALA A 25 26.43 12.85 -13.33
C ALA A 25 25.26 11.84 -13.38
N PRO A 26 25.47 10.60 -13.87
CA PRO A 26 24.41 9.61 -13.90
C PRO A 26 23.77 9.54 -12.52
N SER A 27 22.48 9.85 -12.46
CA SER A 27 21.69 9.90 -11.25
C SER A 27 21.89 8.63 -10.45
N SER A 28 21.96 8.73 -9.12
CA SER A 28 21.76 7.59 -8.21
C SER A 28 20.65 6.71 -8.77
N ASP A 29 20.95 5.43 -9.03
CA ASP A 29 20.09 4.50 -9.76
C ASP A 29 18.62 4.63 -9.30
N PHE A 30 17.75 5.08 -10.20
CA PHE A 30 16.37 5.42 -9.84
C PHE A 30 15.63 4.14 -9.41
N ASN A 31 15.34 4.01 -8.12
CA ASN A 31 14.64 2.86 -7.59
C ASN A 31 13.13 2.95 -7.85
N LYS A 32 12.68 2.28 -8.92
CA LYS A 32 11.28 2.18 -9.33
C LYS A 32 10.36 1.67 -8.21
N GLN A 33 10.79 0.64 -7.46
CA GLN A 33 10.01 0.08 -6.36
C GLN A 33 9.85 1.07 -5.21
N GLN A 34 10.91 1.81 -4.87
CA GLN A 34 10.84 2.84 -3.83
C GLN A 34 9.91 3.99 -4.24
N ALA A 35 9.98 4.43 -5.49
CA ALA A 35 9.06 5.44 -6.03
C ALA A 35 7.60 4.95 -6.01
N ALA A 36 7.35 3.69 -6.40
CA ALA A 36 6.04 3.06 -6.34
C ALA A 36 5.54 2.96 -4.89
N LYS A 37 6.39 2.55 -3.95
CA LYS A 37 6.07 2.46 -2.53
C LYS A 37 5.63 3.80 -1.95
N ALA A 38 6.38 4.87 -2.21
CA ALA A 38 6.02 6.21 -1.72
C ALA A 38 4.65 6.67 -2.24
N ARG A 39 4.32 6.35 -3.50
CA ARG A 39 2.99 6.60 -4.07
C ARG A 39 1.90 5.76 -3.41
N VAL A 40 2.17 4.48 -3.10
CA VAL A 40 1.22 3.64 -2.34
C VAL A 40 0.96 4.22 -0.96
N GLU A 41 1.99 4.65 -0.23
CA GLU A 41 1.83 5.23 1.11
C GLU A 41 0.94 6.48 1.08
N LEU A 42 1.13 7.36 0.09
CA LEU A 42 0.23 8.51 -0.13
C LEU A 42 -1.21 8.05 -0.43
N ALA A 43 -1.38 7.05 -1.29
CA ALA A 43 -2.70 6.54 -1.63
C ALA A 43 -3.43 5.98 -0.40
N LEU A 44 -2.75 5.22 0.46
CA LEU A 44 -3.30 4.69 1.71
C LEU A 44 -3.69 5.82 2.67
N GLY A 45 -2.88 6.87 2.78
CA GLY A 45 -3.21 8.05 3.58
C GLY A 45 -4.45 8.79 3.07
N TYR A 46 -4.64 8.87 1.75
CA TYR A 46 -5.86 9.44 1.16
C TYR A 46 -7.08 8.54 1.34
N LEU A 47 -6.92 7.22 1.29
CA LEU A 47 -8.01 6.27 1.58
C LEU A 47 -8.51 6.41 3.02
N GLN A 48 -7.62 6.61 4.00
CA GLN A 48 -8.00 6.88 5.39
C GLN A 48 -8.85 8.15 5.54
N GLN A 49 -8.71 9.11 4.61
CA GLN A 49 -9.48 10.35 4.56
C GLN A 49 -10.72 10.25 3.67
N ASN A 50 -11.05 9.05 3.16
CA ASN A 50 -12.08 8.82 2.15
C ASN A 50 -11.88 9.64 0.85
N ASN A 51 -10.67 10.11 0.57
CA ASN A 51 -10.34 10.86 -0.63
C ASN A 51 -9.94 9.92 -1.76
N PHE A 52 -10.95 9.28 -2.35
CA PHE A 52 -10.73 8.27 -3.38
C PHE A 52 -10.10 8.80 -4.68
N ILE A 53 -10.35 10.06 -5.02
CA ILE A 53 -9.78 10.68 -6.23
C ILE A 53 -8.26 10.76 -6.09
N GLN A 54 -7.75 11.31 -4.97
CA GLN A 54 -6.32 11.42 -4.73
C GLN A 54 -5.66 10.06 -4.49
N ALA A 55 -6.38 9.12 -3.86
CA ALA A 55 -5.91 7.75 -3.72
C ALA A 55 -5.66 7.11 -5.09
N LYS A 56 -6.66 7.12 -5.98
CA LYS A 56 -6.55 6.52 -7.31
C LYS A 56 -5.43 7.13 -8.14
N GLN A 57 -5.32 8.47 -8.13
CA GLN A 57 -4.23 9.17 -8.83
C GLN A 57 -2.84 8.74 -8.36
N ASN A 58 -2.65 8.50 -7.06
CA ASN A 58 -1.38 8.01 -6.55
C ASN A 58 -1.15 6.54 -6.87
N LEU A 59 -2.18 5.69 -6.82
CA LEU A 59 -2.08 4.29 -7.24
C LEU A 59 -1.71 4.15 -8.72
N ASP A 60 -2.27 4.99 -9.60
CA ASP A 60 -1.91 5.00 -11.03
C ASP A 60 -0.46 5.40 -11.25
N LYS A 61 0.04 6.37 -10.49
CA LYS A 61 1.47 6.74 -10.51
C LYS A 61 2.34 5.62 -9.95
N ALA A 62 1.90 4.93 -8.90
CA ALA A 62 2.62 3.79 -8.34
C ALA A 62 2.77 2.66 -9.38
N LEU A 63 1.68 2.35 -10.07
CA LEU A 63 1.66 1.35 -11.15
C LEU A 63 2.54 1.74 -12.32
N ALA A 64 2.59 3.03 -12.68
CA ALA A 64 3.47 3.54 -13.73
C ALA A 64 4.95 3.41 -13.35
N HIS A 65 5.31 3.50 -12.06
CA HIS A 65 6.69 3.30 -11.60
C HIS A 65 7.08 1.82 -11.61
N ASP A 66 6.24 0.94 -11.05
CA ASP A 66 6.49 -0.50 -11.06
C ASP A 66 5.18 -1.31 -11.13
N GLN A 67 4.95 -1.92 -12.29
CA GLN A 67 3.77 -2.76 -12.55
C GLN A 67 3.83 -4.15 -11.88
N SER A 68 5.03 -4.58 -11.48
CA SER A 68 5.31 -5.89 -10.89
C SER A 68 5.44 -5.86 -9.37
N TYR A 69 5.34 -4.68 -8.75
CA TYR A 69 5.45 -4.58 -7.31
C TYR A 69 4.13 -4.99 -6.62
N TYR A 70 4.16 -6.10 -5.86
CA TYR A 70 2.96 -6.67 -5.23
C TYR A 70 2.16 -5.64 -4.41
N LEU A 71 2.85 -4.71 -3.74
CA LEU A 71 2.26 -3.74 -2.84
C LEU A 71 1.33 -2.76 -3.56
N VAL A 72 1.62 -2.44 -4.83
CA VAL A 72 0.75 -1.60 -5.67
C VAL A 72 -0.60 -2.28 -5.87
N HIS A 73 -0.59 -3.56 -6.21
CA HIS A 73 -1.81 -4.35 -6.43
C HIS A 73 -2.57 -4.61 -5.13
N SER A 74 -1.87 -4.81 -4.01
CA SER A 74 -2.51 -4.88 -2.68
C SER A 74 -3.24 -3.59 -2.33
N ALA A 75 -2.64 -2.43 -2.64
CA ALA A 75 -3.27 -1.13 -2.39
C ALA A 75 -4.45 -0.84 -3.33
N PHE A 76 -4.39 -1.28 -4.60
CA PHE A 76 -5.57 -1.29 -5.48
C PHE A 76 -6.69 -2.18 -4.94
N ALA A 77 -6.35 -3.34 -4.37
CA ALA A 77 -7.34 -4.23 -3.77
C ALA A 77 -8.08 -3.54 -2.61
N HIS A 78 -7.34 -2.88 -1.73
CA HIS A 78 -7.92 -2.09 -0.64
C HIS A 78 -8.77 -0.92 -1.14
N PHE A 79 -8.30 -0.20 -2.16
CA PHE A 79 -9.07 0.88 -2.81
C PHE A 79 -10.42 0.36 -3.35
N HIS A 80 -10.40 -0.73 -4.12
CA HIS A 80 -11.62 -1.31 -4.69
C HIS A 80 -12.55 -1.88 -3.62
N GLN A 81 -12.00 -2.49 -2.57
CA GLN A 81 -12.78 -2.97 -1.43
C GLN A 81 -13.54 -1.82 -0.77
N LEU A 82 -12.89 -0.68 -0.51
CA LEU A 82 -13.54 0.48 0.11
C LEU A 82 -14.61 1.12 -0.78
N GLN A 83 -14.49 0.99 -2.11
CA GLN A 83 -15.49 1.44 -3.07
C GLN A 83 -16.66 0.45 -3.24
N GLY A 84 -16.54 -0.77 -2.71
CA GLY A 84 -17.51 -1.84 -2.93
C GLY A 84 -17.35 -2.56 -4.29
N ASP A 85 -16.24 -2.32 -5.01
CA ASP A 85 -15.93 -2.97 -6.28
C ASP A 85 -15.38 -4.40 -6.04
N VAL A 86 -16.25 -5.31 -5.60
CA VAL A 86 -15.89 -6.67 -5.15
C VAL A 86 -15.03 -7.43 -6.18
N ASN A 87 -15.39 -7.37 -7.46
CA ASN A 87 -14.67 -8.10 -8.51
C ASN A 87 -13.25 -7.55 -8.74
N GLU A 88 -13.08 -6.23 -8.72
CA GLU A 88 -11.78 -5.60 -8.92
C GLU A 88 -10.89 -5.74 -7.68
N ALA A 89 -11.48 -5.71 -6.48
CA ALA A 89 -10.77 -6.00 -5.24
C ALA A 89 -10.19 -7.42 -5.27
N ARG A 90 -11.00 -8.43 -5.60
CA ARG A 90 -10.54 -9.82 -5.74
C ARG A 90 -9.43 -9.97 -6.78
N LYS A 91 -9.62 -9.41 -7.98
CA LYS A 91 -8.60 -9.48 -9.05
C LYS A 91 -7.27 -8.88 -8.58
N SER A 92 -7.33 -7.75 -7.88
CA SER A 92 -6.15 -7.05 -7.36
C SER A 92 -5.43 -7.85 -6.27
N TYR A 93 -6.16 -8.46 -5.33
CA TYR A 93 -5.59 -9.38 -4.35
C TYR A 93 -4.89 -10.57 -5.00
N LEU A 94 -5.57 -11.25 -5.92
CA LEU A 94 -5.00 -12.40 -6.63
C LEU A 94 -3.76 -12.01 -7.45
N LYS A 95 -3.76 -10.82 -8.06
CA LYS A 95 -2.60 -10.29 -8.77
C LYS A 95 -1.43 -10.00 -7.82
N SER A 96 -1.70 -9.41 -6.65
CA SER A 96 -0.70 -9.16 -5.61
C SER A 96 -0.04 -10.46 -5.13
N ILE A 97 -0.85 -11.48 -4.79
CA ILE A 97 -0.38 -12.81 -4.37
C ILE A 97 0.43 -13.49 -5.48
N LYS A 98 0.00 -13.38 -6.74
CA LYS A 98 0.75 -13.95 -7.87
C LYS A 98 2.14 -13.31 -8.06
N LEU A 99 2.28 -12.04 -7.70
CA LEU A 99 3.57 -11.32 -7.81
C LEU A 99 4.51 -11.67 -6.65
N ASP A 100 3.96 -11.87 -5.45
CA ASP A 100 4.71 -12.34 -4.29
C ASP A 100 3.80 -13.11 -3.32
N GLU A 101 3.99 -14.43 -3.28
CA GLU A 101 3.19 -15.36 -2.47
C GLU A 101 3.60 -15.39 -0.99
N LYS A 102 4.69 -14.72 -0.62
CA LYS A 102 5.25 -14.77 0.76
C LYS A 102 4.76 -13.62 1.63
N GLN A 103 3.83 -12.82 1.12
CA GLN A 103 3.37 -11.60 1.76
C GLN A 103 2.19 -11.87 2.69
N GLY A 104 2.50 -12.19 3.95
CA GLY A 104 1.49 -12.53 4.96
C GLY A 104 0.43 -11.45 5.15
N ASP A 105 0.78 -10.17 5.05
CA ASP A 105 -0.17 -9.06 5.09
C ASP A 105 -1.21 -9.12 3.96
N VAL A 106 -0.80 -9.52 2.75
CA VAL A 106 -1.68 -9.63 1.59
C VAL A 106 -2.66 -10.78 1.79
N HIS A 107 -2.16 -11.92 2.25
CA HIS A 107 -3.00 -13.08 2.59
C HIS A 107 -4.00 -12.77 3.70
N ASN A 108 -3.57 -12.12 4.79
CA ASN A 108 -4.46 -11.71 5.87
C ASN A 108 -5.55 -10.75 5.35
N ASN A 109 -5.17 -9.72 4.59
CA ASN A 109 -6.13 -8.75 4.07
C ASN A 109 -7.11 -9.39 3.07
N PHE A 110 -6.63 -10.31 2.22
CA PHE A 110 -7.50 -11.05 1.31
C PHE A 110 -8.45 -11.99 2.07
N GLY A 111 -7.98 -12.62 3.15
CA GLY A 111 -8.83 -13.39 4.06
C GLY A 111 -9.96 -12.55 4.66
N THR A 112 -9.64 -11.36 5.17
CA THR A 112 -10.64 -10.42 5.71
C THR A 112 -11.63 -9.98 4.63
N PHE A 113 -11.14 -9.67 3.43
CA PHE A 113 -11.99 -9.38 2.28
C PHE A 113 -12.95 -10.53 1.99
N LEU A 114 -12.45 -11.76 1.83
CA LEU A 114 -13.28 -12.96 1.56
C LEU A 114 -14.31 -13.20 2.67
N CYS A 115 -13.93 -12.99 3.92
CA CYS A 115 -14.84 -13.10 5.04
C CYS A 115 -16.02 -12.11 4.92
N SER A 116 -15.74 -10.86 4.55
CA SER A 116 -16.78 -9.85 4.30
C SER A 116 -17.72 -10.20 3.14
N GLN A 117 -17.28 -11.05 2.21
CA GLN A 117 -18.09 -11.56 1.10
C GLN A 117 -18.85 -12.86 1.45
N GLY A 118 -18.71 -13.38 2.67
CA GLY A 118 -19.28 -14.66 3.09
C GLY A 118 -18.53 -15.89 2.58
N GLU A 119 -17.31 -15.73 2.05
CA GLU A 119 -16.46 -16.81 1.54
C GLU A 119 -15.52 -17.35 2.62
N PHE A 120 -16.11 -17.81 3.71
CA PHE A 120 -15.39 -18.10 4.96
C PHE A 120 -14.36 -19.22 4.85
N GLU A 121 -14.64 -20.30 4.13
CA GLU A 121 -13.67 -21.39 3.95
C GLU A 121 -12.42 -20.90 3.20
N GLN A 122 -12.61 -20.08 2.17
CA GLN A 122 -11.50 -19.47 1.44
C GLN A 122 -10.78 -18.44 2.30
N ALA A 123 -11.50 -17.66 3.11
CA ALA A 123 -10.92 -16.72 4.06
C ALA A 123 -9.97 -17.43 5.03
N ASN A 124 -10.42 -18.54 5.64
CA ASN A 124 -9.61 -19.33 6.56
C ASN A 124 -8.32 -19.85 5.90
N LYS A 125 -8.42 -20.37 4.65
CA LYS A 125 -7.23 -20.78 3.88
C LYS A 125 -6.24 -19.63 3.69
N GLN A 126 -6.72 -18.41 3.42
CA GLN A 126 -5.83 -17.25 3.28
C GLN A 126 -5.20 -16.84 4.62
N PHE A 127 -5.95 -16.89 5.73
CA PHE A 127 -5.37 -16.63 7.05
C PHE A 127 -4.29 -17.65 7.42
N GLU A 128 -4.49 -18.93 7.13
CA GLU A 128 -3.48 -19.97 7.34
C GLU A 128 -2.21 -19.71 6.51
N LEU A 129 -2.37 -19.31 5.24
CA LEU A 129 -1.23 -18.91 4.40
C LEU A 129 -0.50 -17.66 4.94
N ALA A 130 -1.23 -16.71 5.52
CA ALA A 130 -0.62 -15.55 6.17
C ALA A 130 0.28 -15.98 7.34
N LEU A 131 -0.20 -16.89 8.18
CA LEU A 131 0.55 -17.41 9.34
C LEU A 131 1.76 -18.27 8.96
N LEU A 132 1.76 -18.87 7.76
CA LEU A 132 2.91 -19.62 7.22
C LEU A 132 3.93 -18.72 6.50
N SER A 133 3.64 -17.44 6.33
CA SER A 133 4.50 -16.52 5.59
C SER A 133 5.79 -16.20 6.38
N PRO A 134 6.99 -16.23 5.74
CA PRO A 134 8.25 -15.95 6.40
C PRO A 134 8.29 -14.55 7.03
N ASN A 135 8.81 -14.44 8.26
CA ASN A 135 8.98 -13.19 9.00
C ASN A 135 7.67 -12.38 9.19
N TYR A 136 6.50 -13.02 9.10
CA TYR A 136 5.23 -12.37 9.30
C TYR A 136 4.99 -12.08 10.79
N TYR A 137 4.98 -10.79 11.16
CA TYR A 137 4.90 -10.33 12.55
C TYR A 137 3.48 -9.95 13.00
N ARG A 138 2.52 -9.82 12.06
CA ARG A 138 1.13 -9.44 12.33
C ARG A 138 0.21 -10.64 12.63
N GLN A 139 0.77 -11.70 13.23
CA GLN A 139 0.03 -12.93 13.56
C GLN A 139 -1.16 -12.67 14.49
N ALA A 140 -1.03 -11.75 15.46
CA ALA A 140 -2.13 -11.36 16.32
C ALA A 140 -3.32 -10.78 15.55
N ASP A 141 -3.06 -9.96 14.51
CA ASP A 141 -4.14 -9.44 13.65
C ASP A 141 -4.83 -10.56 12.89
N THR A 142 -4.06 -11.54 12.40
CA THR A 142 -4.62 -12.69 11.68
C THR A 142 -5.50 -13.55 12.58
N TYR A 143 -5.04 -13.90 13.79
CA TYR A 143 -5.85 -14.69 14.72
C TYR A 143 -7.11 -13.95 15.17
N GLU A 144 -7.04 -12.63 15.37
CA GLU A 144 -8.24 -11.82 15.63
C GLU A 144 -9.21 -11.86 14.45
N ASN A 145 -8.72 -11.67 13.22
CA ASN A 145 -9.56 -11.74 12.02
C ASN A 145 -10.19 -13.13 11.86
N MET A 146 -9.44 -14.21 12.11
CA MET A 146 -9.97 -15.58 12.10
C MET A 146 -11.08 -15.77 13.14
N ALA A 147 -10.88 -15.30 14.37
CA ALA A 147 -11.88 -15.41 15.43
C ALA A 147 -13.16 -14.65 15.06
N LEU A 148 -13.04 -13.38 14.65
CA LEU A 148 -14.17 -12.56 14.23
C LEU A 148 -14.91 -13.17 13.03
N CYS A 149 -14.17 -13.71 12.07
CA CYS A 149 -14.73 -14.35 10.89
C CYS A 149 -15.50 -15.63 11.25
N SER A 150 -14.97 -16.44 12.17
CA SER A 150 -15.57 -17.69 12.63
C SER A 150 -16.83 -17.47 13.47
N GLN A 151 -16.85 -16.37 14.23
CA GLN A 151 -18.01 -15.97 15.03
C GLN A 151 -19.22 -15.66 14.15
N ALA A 152 -19.02 -15.03 12.99
CA ALA A 152 -20.10 -14.76 12.03
C ALA A 152 -20.76 -16.03 11.48
N LEU A 153 -20.08 -17.19 11.56
CA LEU A 153 -20.56 -18.48 11.09
C LEU A 153 -20.96 -19.48 12.19
N ASN A 154 -20.86 -19.10 13.47
CA ASN A 154 -21.00 -20.04 14.58
C ASN A 154 -20.03 -21.24 14.50
N GLN A 155 -18.82 -21.04 13.96
CA GLN A 155 -17.77 -22.07 13.90
C GLN A 155 -16.94 -22.07 15.19
N SER A 156 -17.51 -22.65 16.25
CA SER A 156 -16.91 -22.64 17.60
C SER A 156 -15.49 -23.22 17.67
N ASP A 157 -15.19 -24.25 16.88
CA ASP A 157 -13.86 -24.88 16.88
C ASP A 157 -12.77 -23.96 16.32
N VAL A 158 -13.06 -23.26 15.22
CA VAL A 158 -12.09 -22.34 14.58
C VAL A 158 -11.93 -21.09 15.44
N TYR A 159 -13.05 -20.57 15.95
CA TYR A 159 -13.06 -19.46 16.91
C TYR A 159 -12.15 -19.78 18.11
N GLN A 160 -12.34 -20.93 18.75
CA GLN A 160 -11.61 -21.23 19.98
C GLN A 160 -10.12 -21.44 19.73
N LYS A 161 -9.75 -22.13 18.65
CA LYS A 161 -8.35 -22.25 18.23
C LYS A 161 -7.70 -20.89 17.99
N ALA A 162 -8.40 -19.98 17.29
CA ALA A 162 -7.89 -18.65 16.99
C ALA A 162 -7.72 -17.81 18.27
N ILE A 163 -8.70 -17.84 19.18
CA ILE A 163 -8.62 -17.13 20.47
C ILE A 163 -7.49 -17.68 21.34
N ASP A 164 -7.30 -18.99 21.42
CA ASP A 164 -6.23 -19.58 22.22
C ASP A 164 -4.85 -19.17 21.70
N LYS A 165 -4.69 -19.10 20.37
CA LYS A 165 -3.46 -18.59 19.74
C LYS A 165 -3.29 -17.09 19.94
N LEU A 166 -4.35 -16.31 19.80
CA LEU A 166 -4.32 -14.87 20.06
C LEU A 166 -3.91 -14.58 21.51
N ARG A 167 -4.45 -15.32 22.48
CA ARG A 167 -4.12 -15.18 23.91
C ARG A 167 -2.65 -15.44 24.21
N GLN A 168 -2.00 -16.35 23.48
CA GLN A 168 -0.56 -16.60 23.61
C GLN A 168 0.31 -15.42 23.16
N ILE A 169 -0.21 -14.55 22.28
CA ILE A 169 0.51 -13.41 21.70
C ILE A 169 0.12 -12.11 22.39
N ASP A 170 -1.18 -11.89 22.61
CA ASP A 170 -1.75 -10.69 23.23
C ASP A 170 -3.03 -11.06 24.00
N VAL A 171 -2.86 -11.27 25.32
CA VAL A 171 -3.95 -11.62 26.23
C VAL A 171 -5.03 -10.53 26.25
N ASN A 172 -4.64 -9.26 26.31
CA ASN A 172 -5.60 -8.15 26.44
C ASN A 172 -6.48 -8.02 25.19
N ARG A 173 -5.94 -8.36 24.03
CA ARG A 173 -6.68 -8.39 22.78
C ARG A 173 -7.64 -9.57 22.72
N ALA A 174 -7.20 -10.77 23.11
CA ALA A 174 -8.05 -11.95 23.17
C ALA A 174 -9.26 -11.78 24.10
N GLU A 175 -9.07 -11.23 25.30
CA GLU A 175 -10.14 -11.07 26.30
C GLU A 175 -11.20 -10.02 25.93
N LYS A 176 -10.97 -9.19 24.92
CA LYS A 176 -11.98 -8.25 24.40
C LYS A 176 -13.00 -8.94 23.48
N LEU A 177 -12.68 -10.11 22.93
CA LEU A 177 -13.54 -10.84 22.01
C LEU A 177 -14.51 -11.71 22.81
N SER A 178 -15.82 -11.50 22.58
CA SER A 178 -16.86 -12.25 23.28
C SER A 178 -17.04 -13.65 22.67
N PRO A 179 -17.16 -14.71 23.48
CA PRO A 179 -17.41 -16.05 22.96
C PRO A 179 -18.75 -16.14 22.21
N ILE A 180 -18.82 -17.09 21.26
CA ILE A 180 -20.06 -17.45 20.57
C ILE A 180 -21.08 -17.94 21.62
N LYS A 181 -22.30 -17.37 21.59
CA LYS A 181 -23.38 -17.71 22.52
C LYS A 181 -24.08 -19.00 22.14
#